data_AF-A8EQX9-F1
#
_entry.id   AF-A8EQX9-F1
#
_cell.length_a   1.000
_cell.length_b   1.000
_cell.length_c   1.000
_cell.angle_alpha   90.00
_cell.angle_beta   90.00
_cell.angle_gamma   90.00
#
_symmetry.space_group_name_H-M   'P 1'
#
loop_
_entity.id
_entity.type
_entity.pdbx_description
1 polymer ?
#
loop_
_entity_poly.entity_id
_entity_poly.type
_entity_poly.pdbx_seq_one_letter_code
_entity_poly.pdbx_strand_id
1 'polypeptide(L)'
;MKLLKLLVASSIALGLSTSLMADAAKGQKFYIKLLKEPCGMDGAKFAVKHTQDEWKSIAESGKFEQEVIKLCPNVKAGDLKPNAQKEIIDFLIEYASDSGNVPSC
;
A
#
# COMPACT_ATOMS: atom_id res chain seq x y z
N MET A 1 -15.74 -34.03 26.29
CA MET A 1 -15.19 -34.41 24.96
C MET A 1 -15.64 -33.31 23.99
N LYS A 2 -14.83 -32.30 23.62
CA LYS A 2 -13.71 -32.31 22.64
C LYS A 2 -14.06 -33.08 21.36
N LEU A 3 -14.96 -32.54 20.54
CA LEU A 3 -15.20 -33.04 19.19
C LEU A 3 -15.41 -31.88 18.20
N LEU A 4 -14.40 -31.73 17.34
CA LEU A 4 -14.41 -31.21 15.95
C LEU A 4 -14.77 -29.71 15.78
N LYS A 5 -13.80 -28.77 15.75
CA LYS A 5 -12.92 -28.47 14.60
C LYS A 5 -13.66 -28.48 13.25
N LEU A 6 -14.44 -27.45 12.97
CA LEU A 6 -14.81 -27.10 11.59
C LEU A 6 -13.86 -25.98 11.12
N LEU A 7 -12.76 -26.40 10.50
CA LEU A 7 -11.89 -25.54 9.71
C LEU A 7 -12.61 -25.26 8.39
N VAL A 8 -13.17 -24.06 8.22
CA VAL A 8 -13.51 -23.57 6.89
C VAL A 8 -12.22 -23.02 6.29
N ALA A 9 -11.58 -23.83 5.45
CA ALA A 9 -10.45 -23.43 4.65
C ALA A 9 -10.95 -22.47 3.56
N SER A 10 -10.91 -21.17 3.85
CA SER A 10 -11.07 -20.13 2.84
C SER A 10 -9.84 -20.12 1.95
N SER A 11 -9.84 -20.93 0.89
CA SER A 11 -8.89 -20.81 -0.19
C SER A 11 -9.23 -19.55 -1.01
N ILE A 12 -8.64 -18.41 -0.63
CA ILE A 12 -8.62 -17.21 -1.47
C ILE A 12 -7.71 -17.51 -2.66
N ALA A 13 -8.31 -17.61 -3.84
CA ALA A 13 -7.56 -17.65 -5.09
C ALA A 13 -6.90 -16.29 -5.31
N LEU A 14 -5.62 -16.17 -4.94
CA LEU A 14 -4.79 -15.02 -5.27
C LEU A 14 -4.48 -15.08 -6.77
N GLY A 15 -5.34 -14.45 -7.58
CA GLY A 15 -5.07 -14.19 -8.99
C GLY A 15 -3.92 -13.20 -9.09
N LEU A 16 -2.74 -13.70 -9.48
CA LEU A 16 -1.53 -12.91 -9.74
C LEU A 16 -1.79 -11.88 -10.86
N SER A 17 -1.91 -10.61 -10.50
CA SER A 17 -1.97 -9.48 -11.43
C SER A 17 -0.57 -9.09 -11.87
N THR A 18 -0.07 -9.70 -12.95
CA THR A 18 1.28 -9.44 -13.51
C THR A 18 1.42 -8.12 -14.28
N SER A 19 0.54 -7.14 -14.05
CA SER A 19 0.56 -5.83 -14.71
C SER A 19 1.04 -4.68 -13.82
N LEU A 20 1.31 -4.91 -12.53
CA LEU A 20 1.60 -3.86 -11.53
C LEU A 20 3.08 -3.39 -11.48
N MET A 21 4.02 -4.19 -11.97
CA MET A 21 5.46 -3.95 -11.75
C MET A 21 5.99 -2.64 -12.39
N ALA A 22 5.44 -2.20 -13.52
CA ALA A 22 5.89 -0.98 -14.19
C ALA A 22 5.42 0.29 -13.47
N ASP A 23 4.15 0.31 -13.04
CA ASP A 23 3.57 1.41 -12.26
C ASP A 23 4.18 1.47 -10.85
N ALA A 24 4.51 0.34 -10.23
CA ALA A 24 5.10 0.28 -8.89
C ALA A 24 6.46 0.99 -8.80
N ALA A 25 7.33 0.87 -9.82
CA ALA A 25 8.63 1.56 -9.84
C ALA A 25 8.48 3.09 -9.95
N LYS A 26 7.44 3.57 -10.65
CA LYS A 26 7.14 4.99 -10.75
C LYS A 26 6.50 5.51 -9.46
N GLY A 27 5.63 4.72 -8.84
CA GLY A 27 5.11 4.94 -7.50
C GLY A 27 6.20 5.07 -6.43
N GLN A 28 7.18 4.17 -6.45
CA GLN A 28 8.34 4.23 -5.56
C GLN A 28 9.09 5.56 -5.71
N LYS A 29 9.30 6.04 -6.95
CA LYS A 29 9.95 7.34 -7.20
C LYS A 29 9.13 8.51 -6.66
N PHE A 30 7.80 8.47 -6.78
CA PHE A 30 6.92 9.48 -6.18
C PHE A 30 6.98 9.44 -4.66
N TYR A 31 6.94 8.25 -4.05
CA TYR A 31 7.08 8.10 -2.61
C TYR A 31 8.39 8.72 -2.11
N ILE A 32 9.52 8.40 -2.74
CA ILE A 32 10.84 8.94 -2.34
C ILE A 32 10.86 10.47 -2.43
N LYS A 33 10.28 11.05 -3.50
CA LYS A 33 10.29 12.49 -3.72
C LYS A 33 9.35 13.27 -2.81
N LEU A 34 8.21 12.68 -2.45
CA LEU A 34 7.12 13.42 -1.80
C LEU A 34 6.91 13.02 -0.34
N LEU A 35 7.21 11.77 0.02
CA LEU A 35 6.81 11.18 1.31
C LEU A 35 8.00 10.75 2.16
N LYS A 36 9.12 10.29 1.59
CA LYS A 36 10.23 9.73 2.40
C LYS A 36 10.75 10.68 3.48
N GLU A 37 10.99 11.95 3.14
CA GLU A 37 11.47 12.95 4.11
C GLU A 37 10.40 13.30 5.16
N PRO A 38 9.17 13.72 4.80
CA PRO A 38 8.17 14.09 5.81
C PRO A 38 7.66 12.89 6.63
N CYS A 39 7.66 11.67 6.07
CA CYS A 39 7.33 10.44 6.79
C CYS A 39 8.46 9.92 7.68
N GLY A 40 9.72 10.28 7.39
CA GLY A 40 10.89 9.73 8.08
C GLY A 40 11.07 8.21 7.94
N MET A 41 10.46 7.59 6.91
CA MET A 41 10.56 6.13 6.69
C MET A 41 10.58 5.76 5.22
N ASP A 42 11.23 4.63 4.92
CA ASP A 42 11.33 4.08 3.58
C ASP A 42 10.00 3.51 3.07
N GLY A 43 9.86 3.46 1.75
CA GLY A 43 8.62 3.02 1.07
C GLY A 43 8.20 1.61 1.47
N ALA A 44 9.14 0.68 1.67
CA ALA A 44 8.84 -0.66 2.19
C ALA A 44 8.13 -0.62 3.55
N LYS A 45 8.65 0.17 4.50
CA LYS A 45 8.08 0.28 5.86
C LYS A 45 6.70 0.91 5.86
N PHE A 46 6.44 1.77 4.89
CA PHE A 46 5.15 2.42 4.70
C PHE A 46 4.15 1.48 3.99
N ALA A 47 4.58 0.77 2.94
CA ALA A 47 3.72 -0.16 2.19
C ALA A 47 3.13 -1.26 3.07
N VAL A 48 3.92 -1.80 4.02
CA VAL A 48 3.45 -2.83 4.96
C VAL A 48 2.52 -2.32 6.07
N LYS A 49 2.10 -1.05 6.06
CA LYS A 49 1.13 -0.51 7.04
C LYS A 49 -0.29 -1.02 6.83
N HIS A 50 -0.59 -1.48 5.63
CA HIS A 50 -1.88 -2.02 5.23
C HIS A 50 -1.65 -3.21 4.29
N THR A 51 -2.65 -4.07 4.18
CA THR A 51 -2.75 -5.13 3.18
C THR A 51 -3.08 -4.57 1.80
N GLN A 52 -2.96 -5.39 0.76
CA GLN A 52 -3.33 -5.02 -0.61
C GLN A 52 -4.78 -4.53 -0.68
N ASP A 53 -5.70 -5.20 -0.01
CA ASP A 53 -7.12 -4.88 -0.04
C ASP A 53 -7.47 -3.65 0.81
N GLU A 54 -6.78 -3.45 1.94
CA GLU A 54 -6.92 -2.22 2.73
C GLU A 54 -6.43 -0.99 1.93
N TRP A 55 -5.29 -1.08 1.24
CA TRP A 55 -4.80 -0.01 0.38
C TRP A 55 -5.78 0.32 -0.76
N LYS A 56 -6.36 -0.70 -1.42
CA LYS A 56 -7.42 -0.50 -2.42
C LYS A 56 -8.63 0.20 -1.83
N SER A 57 -9.11 -0.26 -0.68
CA SER A 57 -10.29 0.34 -0.02
C SER A 57 -10.05 1.80 0.39
N ILE A 58 -8.86 2.12 0.89
CA ILE A 58 -8.44 3.49 1.20
C ILE A 58 -8.42 4.37 -0.05
N ALA A 59 -7.90 3.83 -1.16
CA ALA A 59 -7.86 4.52 -2.44
C ALA A 59 -9.27 4.79 -3.02
N GLU A 60 -10.12 3.76 -3.06
CA GLU A 60 -11.49 3.81 -3.59
C GLU A 60 -12.39 4.73 -2.76
N SER A 61 -12.15 4.84 -1.46
CA SER A 61 -12.88 5.77 -0.58
C SER A 61 -12.43 7.24 -0.70
N GLY A 62 -11.40 7.54 -1.50
CA GLY A 62 -10.84 8.87 -1.64
C GLY A 62 -10.10 9.37 -0.39
N LYS A 63 -9.72 8.47 0.52
CA LYS A 63 -9.12 8.81 1.83
C LYS A 63 -7.61 8.60 1.88
N PHE A 64 -6.97 8.34 0.74
CA PHE A 64 -5.54 8.04 0.67
C PHE A 64 -4.67 9.12 1.34
N GLU A 65 -4.84 10.38 0.96
CA GLU A 65 -4.07 11.48 1.55
C GLU A 65 -4.31 11.63 3.06
N GLN A 66 -5.54 11.38 3.53
CA GLN A 66 -5.84 11.42 4.97
C GLN A 66 -5.10 10.33 5.74
N GLU A 67 -5.04 9.11 5.20
CA GLU A 67 -4.30 8.02 5.82
C GLU A 67 -2.79 8.29 5.78
N VAL A 68 -2.28 8.87 4.69
CA VAL A 68 -0.87 9.31 4.63
C VAL A 68 -0.56 10.34 5.71
N ILE A 69 -1.39 11.36 5.90
CA ILE A 69 -1.18 12.40 6.95
C ILE A 69 -1.26 11.77 8.35
N LYS A 70 -2.15 10.81 8.57
CA LYS A 70 -2.26 10.08 9.84
C LYS A 70 -1.00 9.26 10.14
N LEU A 71 -0.40 8.63 9.13
CA LEU A 71 0.84 7.86 9.26
C LEU A 71 2.08 8.75 9.29
N CYS A 72 2.02 9.91 8.63
CA CYS A 72 3.10 10.86 8.42
C CYS A 72 2.61 12.29 8.70
N PRO A 73 2.56 12.73 9.98
CA PRO A 73 1.95 14.01 10.36
C PRO A 73 2.60 15.26 9.75
N ASN A 74 3.81 15.17 9.19
CA ASN A 74 4.50 16.29 8.56
C ASN A 74 4.09 16.50 7.09
N VAL A 75 3.35 15.56 6.49
CA VAL A 75 2.79 15.72 5.14
C VAL A 75 1.63 16.71 5.23
N LYS A 76 1.57 17.70 4.35
CA LYS A 76 0.48 18.68 4.33
C LYS A 76 -0.61 18.24 3.37
N ALA A 77 -1.87 18.49 3.76
CA ALA A 77 -3.01 18.27 2.87
C ALA A 77 -2.89 19.13 1.61
N GLY A 78 -3.07 18.51 0.45
CA GLY A 78 -2.94 19.12 -0.88
C GLY A 78 -1.57 18.94 -1.53
N ASP A 79 -0.56 18.40 -0.82
CA ASP A 79 0.78 18.17 -1.40
C ASP A 79 0.78 16.98 -2.37
N LEU A 80 -0.16 16.05 -2.22
CA LEU A 80 -0.26 14.86 -3.07
C LEU A 80 -1.27 15.08 -4.20
N LYS A 81 -0.77 15.44 -5.39
CA LYS A 81 -1.60 15.54 -6.61
C LYS A 81 -2.24 14.18 -6.97
N PRO A 82 -3.45 14.14 -7.57
CA PRO A 82 -4.16 12.88 -7.88
C PRO A 82 -3.32 11.87 -8.67
N ASN A 83 -2.55 12.33 -9.66
CA ASN A 83 -1.67 11.45 -10.43
C ASN A 83 -0.54 10.85 -9.57
N ALA A 84 0.03 11.62 -8.64
CA ALA A 84 1.04 11.09 -7.72
C ALA A 84 0.42 10.10 -6.73
N GLN A 85 -0.80 10.37 -6.24
CA GLN A 85 -1.54 9.45 -5.37
C GLN A 85 -1.74 8.10 -6.05
N LYS A 86 -2.27 8.07 -7.27
CA LYS A 86 -2.48 6.82 -8.03
C LYS A 86 -1.20 5.99 -8.11
N GLU A 87 -0.11 6.61 -8.55
CA GLU A 87 1.17 5.91 -8.75
C GLU A 87 1.72 5.39 -7.41
N ILE A 88 1.63 6.19 -6.35
CA ILE A 88 2.04 5.75 -5.01
C ILE A 88 1.16 4.58 -4.56
N ILE A 89 -0.16 4.63 -4.72
CA ILE A 89 -1.07 3.53 -4.37
C ILE A 89 -0.67 2.24 -5.10
N ASP A 90 -0.37 2.30 -6.40
CA ASP A 90 0.07 1.15 -7.19
C ASP A 90 1.34 0.51 -6.57
N PHE A 91 2.29 1.33 -6.14
CA PHE A 91 3.47 0.89 -5.38
C PHE A 91 3.10 0.25 -4.02
N LEU A 92 2.19 0.86 -3.26
CA LEU A 92 1.82 0.37 -1.94
C LEU A 92 1.08 -0.97 -1.99
N ILE A 93 0.22 -1.17 -3.00
CA ILE A 93 -0.47 -2.43 -3.24
C ILE A 93 0.53 -3.51 -3.68
N GLU A 94 1.51 -3.18 -4.50
CA GLU A 94 2.53 -4.15 -4.95
C GLU A 94 3.38 -4.69 -3.78
N TYR A 95 3.65 -3.85 -2.77
CA TYR A 95 4.55 -4.14 -1.66
C TYR A 95 3.84 -4.14 -0.29
N ALA A 96 2.53 -4.36 -0.29
CA ALA A 96 1.72 -4.42 0.92
C ALA A 96 2.16 -5.56 1.85
N SER A 97 1.66 -5.57 3.09
CA SER A 97 2.10 -6.54 4.11
C SER A 97 1.87 -8.02 3.72
N ASP A 98 0.91 -8.28 2.85
CA ASP A 98 0.46 -9.59 2.38
C ASP A 98 0.89 -9.92 0.95
N SER A 99 1.64 -9.04 0.27
CA SER A 99 1.99 -9.26 -1.15
C SER A 99 3.12 -10.28 -1.35
N GLY A 100 3.94 -10.51 -0.32
CA GLY A 100 5.14 -11.34 -0.42
C GLY A 100 6.28 -10.69 -1.23
N ASN A 101 6.09 -9.47 -1.72
CA ASN A 101 7.10 -8.72 -2.46
C ASN A 101 7.87 -7.77 -1.54
N VAL A 102 9.15 -7.55 -1.83
CA VAL A 102 9.99 -6.57 -1.12
C VAL A 102 10.59 -5.60 -2.14
N PRO A 103 10.39 -4.28 -2.02
CA PRO A 103 10.96 -3.33 -2.95
C PRO A 103 12.44 -3.11 -2.64
N SER A 104 13.24 -2.90 -3.69
CA SER A 104 14.61 -2.38 -3.56
C SER A 104 14.52 -0.86 -3.35
N CYS A 105 14.29 -0.41 -2.11
CA CYS A 105 14.13 1.01 -1.75
C CYS A 105 15.20 1.55 -0.81
#